data_AF-A0A2V8GPN9-F1
#
_entry.id   AF-A0A2V8GPN9-F1
#
_cell.length_a   1.000
_cell.length_b   1.000
_cell.length_c   1.000
_cell.angle_alpha   90.00
_cell.angle_beta   90.00
_cell.angle_gamma   90.00
#
_symmetry.space_group_name_H-M   'P 1'
#
loop_
_entity.id
_entity.type
_entity.pdbx_description
1 polymer ?
#
loop_
_entity_poly.entity_id
_entity_poly.type
_entity_poly.pdbx_seq_one_letter_code
_entity_poly.pdbx_strand_id
1 'polypeptide(L)'
;NGVLFSESALKATHFIELCNTRGIPLIFLQNITGFMVGKQYERGGIAKDGAKMVHAVATSVVPKFTVIIGGSFGAGNYGMCGRAYEPRFLWMWPNARISVMGGEQAAGVLATVKREQLARESKTISTEEEEQIRQPILEKYDAEGSPYYSTARLWDDGILDPAQTRNVLGLALSAAFNAPISPPKFGIFRM
;
A
#
# COMPACT_ATOMS: atom_id res chain seq x y z
N ASN A 1 -9.92 -5.55 0.43
CA ASN A 1 -10.88 -6.39 -0.33
C ASN A 1 -11.00 -5.85 -1.75
N GLY A 2 -10.00 -6.10 -2.58
CA GLY A 2 -9.94 -5.52 -3.92
C GLY A 2 -9.37 -4.10 -3.94
N VAL A 3 -9.56 -3.43 -5.08
CA VAL A 3 -9.02 -2.11 -5.41
C VAL A 3 -9.73 -1.00 -4.62
N LEU A 4 -9.04 0.11 -4.33
CA LEU A 4 -9.62 1.28 -3.68
C LEU A 4 -10.36 2.18 -4.69
N PHE A 5 -11.60 2.53 -4.37
CA PHE A 5 -12.40 3.56 -5.04
C PHE A 5 -12.48 4.82 -4.17
N SER A 6 -13.00 5.92 -4.73
CA SER A 6 -13.28 7.16 -3.98
C SER A 6 -14.08 6.90 -2.71
N GLU A 7 -15.15 6.12 -2.80
CA GLU A 7 -16.02 5.75 -1.69
C GLU A 7 -15.27 4.97 -0.61
N SER A 8 -14.29 4.15 -1.02
CA SER A 8 -13.44 3.40 -0.11
C SER A 8 -12.53 4.34 0.69
N ALA A 9 -11.93 5.32 0.02
CA ALA A 9 -11.05 6.31 0.64
C ALA A 9 -11.82 7.25 1.57
N LEU A 10 -13.00 7.72 1.16
CA LEU A 10 -13.89 8.55 1.99
C LEU A 10 -14.37 7.79 3.23
N LYS A 11 -14.77 6.53 3.07
CA LYS A 11 -15.14 5.65 4.19
C LYS A 11 -13.99 5.50 5.18
N ALA A 12 -12.78 5.22 4.70
CA ALA A 12 -11.61 5.04 5.56
C ALA A 12 -11.22 6.34 6.26
N THR A 13 -11.27 7.47 5.56
CA THR A 13 -11.04 8.81 6.14
C THR A 13 -11.95 9.05 7.33
N HIS A 14 -13.27 8.91 7.14
CA HIS A 14 -14.25 9.11 8.20
C HIS A 14 -14.06 8.12 9.36
N PHE A 15 -13.75 6.85 9.07
CA PHE A 15 -13.46 5.86 10.11
C PHE A 15 -12.25 6.24 10.98
N ILE A 16 -11.18 6.72 10.34
CA ILE A 16 -9.96 7.18 11.04
C ILE A 16 -10.28 8.40 11.91
N GLU A 17 -11.11 9.33 11.44
CA GLU A 17 -11.56 10.47 12.25
C GLU A 17 -12.29 10.01 13.52
N LEU A 18 -13.24 9.07 13.40
CA LEU A 18 -13.95 8.50 14.55
C LEU A 18 -13.01 7.82 15.54
N CYS A 19 -12.05 7.03 15.05
CA CYS A 19 -11.05 6.38 15.89
C CYS A 19 -10.18 7.40 16.64
N ASN A 20 -9.72 8.46 15.94
CA ASN A 20 -8.97 9.54 16.57
C ASN A 20 -9.80 10.24 17.66
N THR A 21 -11.02 10.65 17.36
CA THR A 21 -11.92 11.30 18.34
C THR A 21 -12.13 10.46 19.60
N ARG A 22 -12.17 9.13 19.46
CA ARG A 22 -12.42 8.19 20.56
C ARG A 22 -11.14 7.61 21.20
N GLY A 23 -9.96 7.95 20.69
CA GLY A 23 -8.69 7.38 21.17
C GLY A 23 -8.54 5.88 20.90
N ILE A 24 -9.19 5.35 19.85
CA ILE A 24 -9.17 3.92 19.51
C ILE A 24 -7.99 3.62 18.56
N PRO A 25 -7.10 2.67 18.88
CA PRO A 25 -6.00 2.28 17.98
C PRO A 25 -6.47 1.76 16.62
N LEU A 26 -5.64 1.96 15.60
CA LEU A 26 -5.92 1.52 14.23
C LEU A 26 -5.07 0.30 13.86
N ILE A 27 -5.71 -0.69 13.26
CA ILE A 27 -5.05 -1.88 12.70
C ILE A 27 -5.32 -1.90 11.21
N PHE A 28 -4.27 -1.85 10.41
CA PHE A 28 -4.32 -1.89 8.96
C PHE A 28 -3.91 -3.29 8.47
N LEU A 29 -4.81 -3.94 7.73
CA LEU A 29 -4.53 -5.22 7.06
C LEU A 29 -4.35 -4.96 5.56
N GLN A 30 -3.10 -4.93 5.10
CA GLN A 30 -2.79 -4.61 3.71
C GLN A 30 -2.91 -5.84 2.81
N ASN A 31 -3.86 -5.76 1.89
CA ASN A 31 -3.90 -6.56 0.67
C ASN A 31 -4.46 -5.69 -0.44
N ILE A 32 -3.59 -4.85 -1.00
CA ILE A 32 -3.95 -3.74 -1.88
C ILE A 32 -3.09 -3.72 -3.14
N THR A 33 -3.76 -3.66 -4.28
CA THR A 33 -3.16 -3.53 -5.62
C THR A 33 -3.08 -2.09 -6.12
N GLY A 34 -3.83 -1.17 -5.51
CA GLY A 34 -3.80 0.25 -5.82
C GLY A 34 -5.19 0.89 -5.78
N PHE A 35 -5.29 2.05 -6.42
CA PHE A 35 -6.56 2.75 -6.67
C PHE A 35 -7.10 2.40 -8.05
N MET A 36 -8.41 2.55 -8.23
CA MET A 36 -9.04 2.30 -9.52
C MET A 36 -8.60 3.34 -10.56
N VAL A 37 -8.20 2.88 -11.74
CA VAL A 37 -7.76 3.74 -12.85
C VAL A 37 -8.86 3.91 -13.88
N GLY A 38 -8.90 5.08 -14.52
CA GLY A 38 -9.80 5.35 -15.64
C GLY A 38 -10.31 6.79 -15.66
N LYS A 39 -10.58 7.30 -16.85
CA LYS A 39 -10.96 8.72 -17.08
C LYS A 39 -12.14 9.19 -16.22
N GLN A 40 -13.13 8.32 -15.99
CA GLN A 40 -14.29 8.62 -15.15
C GLN A 40 -13.92 8.79 -13.66
N TYR A 41 -13.01 7.96 -13.15
CA TYR A 41 -12.57 7.98 -11.75
C TYR A 41 -11.67 9.19 -11.48
N GLU A 42 -10.78 9.51 -12.41
CA GLU A 42 -9.96 10.72 -12.33
C GLU A 42 -10.82 12.00 -12.30
N ARG A 43 -11.81 12.10 -13.21
CA ARG A 43 -12.77 13.22 -13.21
C ARG A 43 -13.66 13.24 -11.97
N GLY A 44 -14.01 12.07 -11.43
CA GLY A 44 -14.74 11.93 -10.18
C GLY A 44 -13.96 12.38 -8.96
N GLY A 45 -12.65 12.58 -9.08
CA GLY A 45 -11.81 13.08 -8.00
C GLY A 45 -11.15 11.99 -7.14
N ILE A 46 -10.91 10.80 -7.69
CA ILE A 46 -10.27 9.70 -6.94
C ILE A 46 -8.92 10.11 -6.32
N ALA A 47 -8.17 11.00 -6.99
CA ALA A 47 -6.95 11.57 -6.45
C ALA A 47 -7.18 12.40 -5.17
N LYS A 48 -8.20 13.27 -5.15
CA LYS A 48 -8.49 14.09 -3.95
C LYS A 48 -9.08 13.25 -2.82
N ASP A 49 -9.86 12.22 -3.14
CA ASP A 49 -10.45 11.34 -2.13
C ASP A 49 -9.40 10.41 -1.52
N GLY A 50 -8.49 9.86 -2.34
CA GLY A 50 -7.30 9.16 -1.88
C GLY A 50 -6.41 10.05 -1.00
N ALA A 51 -6.24 11.32 -1.37
CA ALA A 51 -5.49 12.28 -0.56
C ALA A 51 -6.12 12.53 0.82
N LYS A 52 -7.45 12.56 0.94
CA LYS A 52 -8.12 12.64 2.25
C LYS A 52 -7.76 11.44 3.14
N MET A 53 -7.76 10.23 2.57
CA MET A 53 -7.40 9.01 3.31
C MET A 53 -5.94 9.04 3.79
N VAL A 54 -5.01 9.37 2.89
CA VAL A 54 -3.58 9.49 3.22
C VAL A 54 -3.36 10.55 4.31
N HIS A 55 -4.04 11.69 4.19
CA HIS A 55 -3.98 12.76 5.18
C HIS A 55 -4.49 12.31 6.56
N ALA A 56 -5.61 11.58 6.61
CA ALA A 56 -6.13 11.02 7.85
C ALA A 56 -5.17 10.02 8.50
N VAL A 57 -4.52 9.15 7.72
CA VAL A 57 -3.49 8.22 8.21
C VAL A 57 -2.29 8.97 8.77
N ALA A 58 -1.76 9.93 8.02
CA ALA A 58 -0.58 10.71 8.38
C ALA A 58 -0.79 11.53 9.67
N THR A 59 -1.98 12.13 9.82
CA THR A 59 -2.31 13.01 10.95
C THR A 59 -2.94 12.28 12.14
N SER A 60 -3.17 10.97 12.02
CA SER A 60 -3.74 10.17 13.10
C SER A 60 -2.83 10.11 14.32
N VAL A 61 -3.39 10.48 15.48
CA VAL A 61 -2.72 10.57 16.79
C VAL A 61 -2.78 9.27 17.59
N VAL A 62 -3.72 8.38 17.26
CA VAL A 62 -3.84 7.06 17.91
C VAL A 62 -2.73 6.12 17.44
N PRO A 63 -2.34 5.11 18.26
CA PRO A 63 -1.40 4.08 17.83
C PRO A 63 -1.90 3.36 16.57
N LYS A 64 -1.01 3.24 15.58
CA LYS A 64 -1.28 2.56 14.30
C LYS A 64 -0.43 1.29 14.21
N PHE A 65 -1.00 0.20 13.73
CA PHE A 65 -0.32 -1.08 13.50
C PHE A 65 -0.65 -1.57 12.11
N THR A 66 0.35 -2.09 11.39
CA THR A 66 0.16 -2.56 10.03
C THR A 66 0.59 -4.01 9.90
N VAL A 67 -0.23 -4.83 9.23
CA VAL A 67 0.12 -6.20 8.84
C VAL A 67 -0.14 -6.34 7.34
N ILE A 68 0.91 -6.63 6.57
CA ILE A 68 0.79 -6.92 5.14
C ILE A 68 0.44 -8.39 4.99
N ILE A 69 -0.82 -8.67 4.68
CA ILE A 69 -1.38 -10.03 4.56
C ILE A 69 -1.43 -10.53 3.10
N GLY A 70 -1.13 -9.65 2.13
CA GLY A 70 -1.12 -9.96 0.70
C GLY A 70 -0.28 -8.94 -0.08
N GLY A 71 -0.88 -8.25 -1.03
CA GLY A 71 -0.20 -7.19 -1.78
C GLY A 71 -0.06 -5.88 -1.02
N SER A 72 1.06 -5.19 -1.21
CA SER A 72 1.29 -3.80 -0.79
C SER A 72 1.92 -3.03 -1.95
N PHE A 73 1.06 -2.47 -2.81
CA PHE A 73 1.50 -1.85 -4.06
C PHE A 73 1.13 -0.37 -4.17
N GLY A 74 2.09 0.43 -4.63
CA GLY A 74 1.91 1.83 -5.03
C GLY A 74 1.20 2.71 -4.00
N ALA A 75 0.31 3.58 -4.46
CA ALA A 75 -0.44 4.49 -3.60
C ALA A 75 -1.34 3.78 -2.56
N GLY A 76 -1.66 2.51 -2.78
CA GLY A 76 -2.39 1.70 -1.80
C GLY A 76 -1.58 1.50 -0.50
N ASN A 77 -0.26 1.35 -0.61
CA ASN A 77 0.63 1.27 0.56
C ASN A 77 0.52 2.53 1.43
N TYR A 78 0.41 3.70 0.78
CA TYR A 78 0.33 4.99 1.48
C TYR A 78 -0.98 5.12 2.25
N GLY A 79 -2.11 4.90 1.57
CA GLY A 79 -3.43 5.00 2.17
C GLY A 79 -3.68 3.97 3.27
N MET A 80 -2.97 2.84 3.27
CA MET A 80 -3.13 1.77 4.26
C MET A 80 -2.05 1.78 5.36
N CYS A 81 -1.42 2.93 5.64
CA CYS A 81 -0.40 3.09 6.68
C CYS A 81 0.85 2.22 6.48
N GLY A 82 1.48 2.33 5.31
CA GLY A 82 2.80 1.74 5.05
C GLY A 82 3.92 2.36 5.90
N ARG A 83 5.16 1.89 5.69
CA ARG A 83 6.32 2.22 6.54
C ARG A 83 6.55 3.72 6.74
N ALA A 84 6.33 4.52 5.70
CA ALA A 84 6.51 5.98 5.74
C ALA A 84 5.50 6.74 6.61
N TYR A 85 4.44 6.07 7.08
CA TYR A 85 3.39 6.66 7.92
C TYR A 85 3.52 6.27 9.39
N GLU A 86 4.68 5.74 9.75
CA GLU A 86 5.11 5.50 11.13
C GLU A 86 4.08 4.72 11.97
N PRO A 87 3.61 3.54 11.50
CA PRO A 87 2.95 2.63 12.43
C PRO A 87 3.93 2.27 13.55
N ARG A 88 3.42 2.02 14.76
CA ARG A 88 4.24 1.58 15.90
C ARG A 88 4.99 0.30 15.57
N PHE A 89 4.33 -0.58 14.83
CA PHE A 89 4.91 -1.78 14.25
C PHE A 89 4.26 -2.08 12.90
N LEU A 90 5.06 -2.55 11.96
CA LEU A 90 4.63 -3.04 10.66
C LEU A 90 5.18 -4.46 10.47
N TRP A 91 4.33 -5.43 10.19
CA TRP A 91 4.75 -6.80 9.90
C TRP A 91 4.31 -7.26 8.52
N MET A 92 4.94 -8.33 8.04
CA MET A 92 4.55 -9.00 6.80
C MET A 92 4.21 -10.47 7.05
N TRP A 93 3.21 -10.99 6.35
CA TRP A 93 3.03 -12.43 6.24
C TRP A 93 3.99 -13.04 5.20
N PRO A 94 4.29 -14.35 5.26
CA PRO A 94 5.27 -14.98 4.36
C PRO A 94 4.80 -15.01 2.90
N ASN A 95 3.49 -14.92 2.65
CA ASN A 95 2.91 -14.86 1.31
C ASN A 95 2.82 -13.42 0.75
N ALA A 96 3.17 -12.40 1.53
CA ALA A 96 3.01 -11.02 1.14
C ALA A 96 3.96 -10.63 0.00
N ARG A 97 3.63 -9.54 -0.70
CA ARG A 97 4.51 -8.91 -1.71
C ARG A 97 4.42 -7.40 -1.59
N ILE A 98 5.57 -6.72 -1.69
CA ILE A 98 5.66 -5.26 -1.62
C ILE A 98 6.51 -4.69 -2.76
N SER A 99 5.97 -3.73 -3.51
CA SER A 99 6.71 -3.05 -4.58
C SER A 99 5.97 -1.79 -5.02
N VAL A 100 6.58 -0.97 -5.89
CA VAL A 100 5.97 0.26 -6.40
C VAL A 100 4.67 0.00 -7.19
N MET A 101 4.58 -1.15 -7.86
CA MET A 101 3.38 -1.68 -8.53
C MET A 101 3.51 -3.20 -8.65
N GLY A 102 2.49 -3.91 -9.12
CA GLY A 102 2.61 -5.36 -9.36
C GLY A 102 3.60 -5.68 -10.49
N GLY A 103 4.32 -6.80 -10.40
CA GLY A 103 5.31 -7.19 -11.42
C GLY A 103 4.73 -7.29 -12.83
N GLU A 104 3.58 -7.95 -12.97
CA GLU A 104 2.85 -8.03 -14.25
C GLU A 104 2.46 -6.66 -14.82
N GLN A 105 2.05 -5.74 -13.93
CA GLN A 105 1.70 -4.38 -14.32
C GLN A 105 2.94 -3.62 -14.80
N ALA A 106 4.07 -3.72 -14.09
CA ALA A 106 5.32 -3.10 -14.49
C ALA A 106 5.83 -3.62 -15.84
N ALA A 107 5.84 -4.95 -15.99
CA ALA A 107 6.25 -5.61 -17.23
C ALA A 107 5.35 -5.20 -18.41
N GLY A 108 4.03 -5.19 -18.22
CA GLY A 108 3.07 -4.79 -19.25
C GLY A 108 3.18 -3.32 -19.66
N VAL A 109 3.37 -2.40 -18.71
CA VAL A 109 3.56 -0.98 -19.00
C VAL A 109 4.85 -0.75 -19.78
N LEU A 110 5.96 -1.37 -19.36
CA LEU A 110 7.25 -1.22 -20.05
C LEU A 110 7.23 -1.83 -21.45
N ALA A 111 6.59 -2.99 -21.63
CA ALA A 111 6.35 -3.59 -22.93
C ALA A 111 5.53 -2.67 -23.86
N THR A 112 4.45 -2.07 -23.33
CA THR A 112 3.61 -1.12 -24.09
C THR A 112 4.39 0.11 -24.53
N VAL A 113 5.15 0.73 -23.62
CA VAL A 113 5.99 1.89 -23.94
C VAL A 113 7.03 1.55 -25.01
N LYS A 114 7.66 0.37 -24.94
CA LYS A 114 8.62 -0.06 -25.96
C LYS A 114 7.95 -0.27 -27.32
N ARG A 115 6.79 -0.90 -27.34
CA ARG A 115 6.01 -1.12 -28.57
C ARG A 115 5.64 0.20 -29.23
N GLU A 116 5.17 1.18 -28.46
CA GLU A 116 4.84 2.52 -28.96
C GLU A 116 6.08 3.27 -29.46
N GLN A 117 7.23 3.14 -28.80
CA GLN A 117 8.49 3.72 -29.25
C GLN A 117 8.91 3.15 -30.60
N LEU A 118 8.90 1.82 -30.76
CA LEU A 118 9.26 1.16 -32.01
C LEU A 118 8.28 1.51 -33.15
N ALA A 119 6.99 1.61 -32.85
CA ALA A 119 5.98 2.02 -33.82
C ALA A 119 6.23 3.43 -34.37
N ARG A 120 6.71 4.37 -33.54
CA ARG A 120 7.12 5.72 -33.99
C ARG A 120 8.34 5.69 -34.92
N GLU A 121 9.19 4.68 -34.78
CA GLU A 121 10.32 4.40 -35.68
C GLU A 121 9.93 3.51 -36.88
N SER A 122 8.64 3.25 -37.10
CA SER A 122 8.13 2.33 -38.12
C SER A 122 8.68 0.89 -38.00
N LYS A 123 9.02 0.47 -36.78
CA LYS A 123 9.45 -0.89 -36.43
C LYS A 123 8.35 -1.62 -35.67
N THR A 124 8.31 -2.94 -35.81
CA THR A 124 7.43 -3.83 -35.03
C THR A 124 8.24 -4.63 -34.03
N ILE A 125 7.62 -5.01 -32.92
CA ILE A 125 8.20 -5.93 -31.94
C ILE A 125 7.53 -7.30 -32.08
N SER A 126 8.31 -8.36 -32.10
CA SER A 126 7.80 -9.73 -32.04
C SER A 126 7.37 -10.11 -30.62
N THR A 127 6.54 -11.13 -30.48
CA THR A 127 6.15 -11.67 -29.17
C THR A 127 7.36 -12.14 -28.36
N GLU A 128 8.36 -12.72 -29.03
CA GLU A 128 9.58 -13.21 -28.40
C GLU A 128 10.42 -12.06 -27.81
N GLU A 129 10.58 -10.97 -28.57
CA GLU A 129 11.28 -9.77 -28.10
C GLU A 129 10.52 -9.07 -26.97
N GLU A 130 9.19 -9.09 -27.01
CA GLU A 130 8.37 -8.56 -25.93
C GLU A 130 8.56 -9.37 -24.64
N GLU A 131 8.61 -10.70 -24.73
CA GLU A 131 8.82 -11.56 -23.56
C GLU A 131 10.24 -11.39 -22.98
N GLN A 132 11.25 -11.20 -23.84
CA GLN A 132 12.62 -10.87 -23.39
C GLN A 132 12.70 -9.54 -22.61
N ILE A 133 11.76 -8.61 -22.84
CA ILE A 133 11.65 -7.39 -22.05
C ILE A 133 10.90 -7.66 -20.74
N ARG A 134 9.83 -8.44 -20.79
CA ARG A 134 8.96 -8.71 -19.63
C ARG A 134 9.65 -9.55 -18.57
N GLN A 135 10.27 -10.65 -18.97
CA GLN A 135 10.86 -11.63 -18.06
C GLN A 135 11.82 -11.06 -17.01
N PRO A 136 12.84 -10.23 -17.36
CA PRO A 136 13.74 -9.67 -16.35
C PRO A 136 13.04 -8.72 -15.38
N ILE A 137 11.93 -8.08 -15.79
CA ILE A 137 11.12 -7.23 -14.91
C ILE A 137 10.35 -8.10 -13.92
N LEU A 138 9.74 -9.19 -14.39
CA LEU A 138 9.00 -10.12 -13.53
C LEU A 138 9.91 -10.72 -12.46
N GLU A 139 11.07 -11.22 -12.86
CA GLU A 139 12.08 -11.78 -11.95
C GLU A 139 12.55 -10.76 -10.92
N LYS A 140 12.82 -9.52 -11.34
CA LYS A 140 13.20 -8.44 -10.44
C LYS A 140 12.12 -8.16 -9.40
N TYR A 141 10.86 -8.08 -9.82
CA TYR A 141 9.75 -7.76 -8.91
C TYR A 141 9.43 -8.91 -7.95
N ASP A 142 9.58 -10.18 -8.36
CA ASP A 142 9.40 -11.30 -7.43
C ASP A 142 10.53 -11.35 -6.39
N ALA A 143 11.78 -11.15 -6.83
CA ALA A 143 12.94 -11.13 -5.95
C ALA A 143 12.90 -9.96 -4.95
N GLU A 144 12.74 -8.72 -5.44
CA GLU A 144 12.75 -7.51 -4.61
C GLU A 144 11.45 -7.34 -3.80
N GLY A 145 10.35 -7.93 -4.26
CA GLY A 145 9.06 -7.86 -3.58
C GLY A 145 8.82 -8.90 -2.50
N SER A 146 9.72 -9.88 -2.36
CA SER A 146 9.65 -10.94 -1.37
C SER A 146 9.70 -10.40 0.08
N PRO A 147 8.96 -10.99 1.04
CA PRO A 147 9.05 -10.62 2.46
C PRO A 147 10.48 -10.74 3.01
N TYR A 148 11.27 -11.71 2.51
CA TYR A 148 12.67 -11.86 2.90
C TYR A 148 13.54 -10.69 2.44
N TYR A 149 13.27 -10.15 1.25
CA TYR A 149 13.99 -8.99 0.73
C TYR A 149 13.66 -7.73 1.54
N SER A 150 12.37 -7.56 1.86
CA SER A 150 11.83 -6.46 2.67
C SER A 150 12.39 -6.47 4.10
N THR A 151 12.29 -7.60 4.80
CA THR A 151 12.66 -7.71 6.21
C THR A 151 14.16 -7.57 6.41
N ALA A 152 14.98 -8.04 5.45
CA ALA A 152 16.43 -7.85 5.44
C ALA A 152 16.84 -6.36 5.36
N ARG A 153 15.91 -5.45 5.03
CA ARG A 153 16.12 -4.01 4.87
C ARG A 153 15.29 -3.18 5.85
N LEU A 154 14.65 -3.82 6.84
CA LEU A 154 13.84 -3.17 7.87
C LEU A 154 12.70 -2.29 7.33
N TRP A 155 12.18 -2.63 6.15
CA TRP A 155 10.94 -2.04 5.63
C TRP A 155 9.73 -2.48 6.46
N ASP A 156 9.86 -3.63 7.10
CA ASP A 156 9.00 -4.19 8.14
C ASP A 156 9.82 -4.53 9.39
N ASP A 157 9.12 -4.79 10.49
CA ASP A 157 9.66 -5.17 11.79
C ASP A 157 9.66 -6.69 12.00
N GLY A 158 9.45 -7.46 10.93
CA GLY A 158 9.54 -8.91 10.92
C GLY A 158 8.46 -9.60 10.09
N ILE A 159 8.79 -10.81 9.66
CA ILE A 159 7.85 -11.75 9.05
C ILE A 159 7.14 -12.52 10.17
N LEU A 160 5.81 -12.51 10.16
CA LEU A 160 4.97 -13.21 11.14
C LEU A 160 4.36 -14.47 10.56
N ASP A 161 4.31 -15.53 11.37
CA ASP A 161 3.36 -16.61 11.13
C ASP A 161 1.93 -16.05 11.18
N PRO A 162 1.11 -16.22 10.12
CA PRO A 162 -0.28 -15.76 10.10
C PRO A 162 -1.09 -16.16 11.35
N ALA A 163 -0.85 -17.37 11.90
CA ALA A 163 -1.54 -17.86 13.10
C ALA A 163 -1.18 -17.07 14.37
N GLN A 164 -0.01 -16.43 14.41
CA GLN A 164 0.48 -15.65 15.55
C GLN A 164 0.03 -14.18 15.53
N THR A 165 -0.57 -13.71 14.42
CA THR A 165 -0.97 -12.31 14.22
C THR A 165 -1.73 -11.73 15.42
N ARG A 166 -2.69 -12.48 15.97
CA ARG A 166 -3.49 -12.05 17.14
C ARG A 166 -2.63 -11.79 18.38
N ASN A 167 -1.73 -12.70 18.71
CA ASN A 167 -0.93 -12.62 19.93
C ASN A 167 0.08 -11.47 19.83
N VAL A 168 0.73 -11.33 18.67
CA VAL A 168 1.68 -10.25 18.41
C VAL A 168 0.99 -8.88 18.46
N LEU A 169 -0.17 -8.73 17.83
CA LEU A 169 -0.96 -7.49 17.93
C LEU A 169 -1.38 -7.20 19.38
N GLY A 170 -1.78 -8.21 20.15
CA GLY A 170 -2.13 -8.05 21.56
C GLY A 170 -0.97 -7.51 22.40
N LEU A 171 0.24 -8.06 22.21
CA LEU A 171 1.45 -7.57 22.88
C LEU A 171 1.81 -6.16 22.44
N ALA A 172 1.76 -5.87 21.14
CA ALA A 172 2.11 -4.57 20.59
C ALA A 172 1.13 -3.46 21.04
N LEU A 173 -0.17 -3.78 21.12
CA LEU A 173 -1.18 -2.90 21.71
C LEU A 173 -0.83 -2.59 23.16
N SER A 174 -0.61 -3.62 23.99
CA SER A 174 -0.23 -3.46 25.40
C SER A 174 1.02 -2.58 25.55
N ALA A 175 2.05 -2.81 24.74
CA ALA A 175 3.26 -2.00 24.74
C ALA A 175 3.00 -0.53 24.36
N ALA A 176 2.21 -0.28 23.31
CA ALA A 176 1.93 1.08 22.82
C ALA A 176 1.15 1.94 23.83
N PHE A 177 0.31 1.33 24.67
CA PHE A 177 -0.46 2.04 25.70
C PHE A 177 0.36 2.52 26.91
N ASN A 178 1.66 2.25 26.95
CA ASN A 178 2.57 2.91 27.90
C ASN A 178 2.83 4.39 27.55
N ALA A 179 2.51 4.82 26.32
CA ALA A 179 2.62 6.21 25.90
C ALA A 179 1.23 6.89 25.88
N PRO A 180 1.12 8.17 26.30
CA PRO A 180 -0.14 8.89 26.25
C PRO A 180 -0.58 9.15 24.80
N ILE A 181 -1.90 9.14 24.57
CA ILE A 181 -2.51 9.50 23.28
C ILE A 181 -2.75 11.01 23.26
N SER A 182 -2.23 11.69 22.23
CA SER A 182 -2.44 13.13 22.05
C SER A 182 -3.89 13.44 21.66
N PRO A 183 -4.42 14.63 21.98
CA PRO A 183 -5.71 15.07 21.46
C PRO A 183 -5.73 15.08 19.91
N PRO A 184 -6.87 14.73 19.28
CA PRO A 184 -6.99 14.72 17.82
C PRO A 184 -6.66 16.06 17.19
N LYS A 185 -5.89 16.03 16.09
CA LYS A 185 -5.60 17.20 15.25
C LYS A 185 -5.72 16.78 13.80
N PHE A 186 -6.54 17.51 13.04
CA PHE A 186 -6.73 17.28 11.61
C PHE A 186 -6.16 18.47 10.85
N GLY A 187 -5.34 18.20 9.83
CA GLY A 187 -4.96 19.25 8.87
C GLY A 187 -6.07 19.51 7.84
N ILE A 188 -5.75 20.25 6.77
CA ILE A 188 -6.75 20.63 5.76
C ILE A 188 -7.10 19.44 4.86
N PHE A 189 -8.38 19.05 4.84
CA PHE A 189 -8.91 18.10 3.86
C PHE A 189 -9.26 18.80 2.54
N ARG A 190 -8.81 18.22 1.42
CA ARG A 190 -9.18 18.67 0.07
C ARG A 190 -10.57 18.12 -0.29
N MET A 191 -11.61 18.92 -0.08
CA MET A 191 -13.01 18.52 -0.31
C MET A 191 -13.35 18.23 -1.78
#